data_AF-A0A955DAM8-F1
#
_entry.id   AF-A0A955DAM8-F1
#
_cell.length_a   1.000
_cell.length_b   1.000
_cell.length_c   1.000
_cell.angle_alpha   90.00
_cell.angle_beta   90.00
_cell.angle_gamma   90.00
#
_symmetry.space_group_name_H-M   'P 1'
#
loop_
_entity.id
_entity.type
_entity.pdbx_description
1 polymer ?
#
loop_
_entity_poly.entity_id
_entity_poly.type
_entity_poly.pdbx_seq_one_letter_code
_entity_poly.pdbx_strand_id
1 'polypeptide(L)' 'MGEQAMEKTPAEVREKCEAFRATFSTLRGEVGKVVVGHSEVVEAVLISLFAGGNVLLEGVPGLG' A
#
# COMPACT_ATOMS: atom_id res chain seq x y z
N MET A 1 16.09 -1.13 32.64
CA MET A 1 16.41 -0.09 31.65
C MET A 1 15.18 0.05 30.79
N GLY A 2 14.47 1.17 30.94
CA GLY A 2 13.11 1.33 30.45
C GLY A 2 13.06 1.46 28.93
N GLU A 3 12.26 0.59 28.32
CA GLU A 3 11.78 0.78 26.96
C GLU A 3 10.77 1.93 27.00
N GLN A 4 11.26 3.15 26.88
CA GLN A 4 10.43 4.33 26.68
C GLN A 4 9.81 4.19 25.28
N ALA A 5 8.58 3.71 25.23
CA ALA A 5 7.77 3.73 24.02
C ALA A 5 7.72 5.18 23.51
N MET A 6 8.33 5.41 22.35
CA MET A 6 8.31 6.66 21.60
C MET A 6 6.88 7.20 21.44
N GLU A 7 6.50 8.20 22.23
CA GLU A 7 5.29 8.99 22.01
C GLU A 7 5.55 9.94 20.84
N LYS A 8 5.15 9.52 19.64
CA LYS A 8 5.29 10.32 18.42
C LYS A 8 4.35 11.52 18.50
N THR A 9 4.85 12.71 18.22
CA THR A 9 4.02 13.91 18.17
C THR A 9 2.99 13.80 17.02
N PRO A 10 1.82 14.47 17.12
CA PRO A 10 0.84 14.49 16.03
C PRO A 10 1.40 14.99 14.70
N ALA A 11 2.41 15.87 14.74
CA ALA A 11 3.09 16.40 13.56
C ALA A 11 3.93 15.31 12.86
N GLU A 12 4.74 14.56 13.61
CA GLU A 12 5.57 13.47 13.05
C GLU A 12 4.72 12.33 12.49
N VAL A 13 3.59 12.02 13.14
CA VAL A 13 2.63 11.02 12.62
C VAL A 13 2.06 11.48 11.29
N ARG A 14 1.64 12.75 11.19
CA ARG A 14 1.12 13.34 9.96
C ARG A 14 2.15 13.28 8.82
N GLU A 15 3.38 13.69 9.07
CA GLU A 15 4.46 13.66 8.09
C GLU A 15 4.69 12.24 7.55
N LYS A 16 4.75 11.24 8.44
CA LYS A 16 4.89 9.83 8.04
C LYS A 16 3.69 9.33 7.24
N CYS A 17 2.48 9.73 7.60
CA CYS A 17 1.28 9.40 6.84
C CYS A 17 1.29 10.04 5.44
N GLU A 18 1.77 11.28 5.31
CA GLU A 18 1.90 11.97 4.02
C GLU A 18 2.95 11.30 3.13
N ALA A 19 4.12 10.96 3.68
CA ALA A 19 5.16 10.22 2.97
C ALA A 19 4.67 8.84 2.50
N PHE A 20 3.91 8.13 3.36
CA PHE A 20 3.28 6.86 2.99
C PHE A 20 2.26 7.04 1.85
N ARG A 21 1.37 8.02 1.94
CA ARG A 21 0.38 8.31 0.89
C ARG A 21 1.03 8.61 -0.46
N ALA A 22 2.10 9.40 -0.46
CA ALA A 22 2.85 9.71 -1.67
C ALA A 22 3.47 8.45 -2.29
N THR A 23 4.09 7.60 -1.47
CA THR A 23 4.67 6.32 -1.91
C THR A 23 3.60 5.38 -2.47
N PHE A 24 2.48 5.23 -1.76
CA PHE A 24 1.35 4.39 -2.19
C PHE A 24 0.77 4.87 -3.52
N SER A 25 0.53 6.18 -3.66
CA SER A 25 0.01 6.78 -4.90
C SER A 25 0.97 6.58 -6.07
N THR A 26 2.28 6.70 -5.83
CA THR A 26 3.31 6.49 -6.86
C THR A 26 3.29 5.04 -7.35
N LEU A 27 3.31 4.06 -6.43
CA LEU A 27 3.28 2.65 -6.78
C LEU A 27 1.99 2.27 -7.52
N ARG A 28 0.84 2.72 -7.03
CA ARG A 28 -0.46 2.49 -7.70
C ARG A 28 -0.44 3.04 -9.13
N GLY A 29 0.12 4.23 -9.33
CA GLY A 29 0.26 4.86 -10.64
C GLY A 29 1.15 4.05 -11.58
N GLU A 30 2.32 3.59 -11.12
CA GLU A 30 3.23 2.77 -11.93
C GLU A 30 2.63 1.41 -12.30
N VAL A 31 1.97 0.72 -11.36
CA VAL A 31 1.30 -0.56 -11.62
C VAL A 31 0.15 -0.37 -12.61
N GLY A 32 -0.62 0.71 -12.49
CA GLY A 32 -1.73 1.04 -13.37
C GLY A 32 -1.34 1.31 -14.83
N LYS A 33 -0.05 1.53 -15.14
CA LYS A 33 0.42 1.64 -16.53
C LYS A 33 0.38 0.30 -17.27
N VAL A 34 0.44 -0.81 -16.54
CA VAL A 34 0.50 -2.17 -17.10
C VAL A 34 -0.80 -2.93 -16.81
N VAL A 35 -1.39 -2.73 -15.63
CA VAL A 35 -2.62 -3.41 -15.19
C VAL A 35 -3.82 -2.49 -15.39
N VAL A 36 -4.55 -2.71 -16.49
CA VAL A 36 -5.71 -1.89 -16.88
C VAL A 36 -7.02 -2.56 -16.46
N GLY A 37 -8.02 -1.77 -16.04
CA GLY A 37 -9.35 -2.28 -15.68
C GLY A 37 -9.47 -2.93 -14.29
N HIS A 38 -8.35 -3.16 -13.59
CA HIS A 38 -8.32 -3.89 -12.30
C HIS A 38 -7.88 -3.01 -11.11
N SER A 39 -8.35 -1.75 -11.07
CA SER A 39 -7.91 -0.77 -10.07
C SER A 39 -8.13 -1.21 -8.61
N GLU A 40 -9.27 -1.85 -8.33
CA GLU A 40 -9.60 -2.35 -6.98
C GLU A 40 -8.71 -3.51 -6.55
N VAL A 41 -8.39 -4.43 -7.47
CA VAL A 41 -7.48 -5.56 -7.21
C VAL A 41 -6.07 -5.04 -6.92
N VAL A 42 -5.57 -4.12 -7.73
CA VAL A 42 -4.26 -3.48 -7.51
C VAL A 42 -4.22 -2.81 -6.13
N GLU A 43 -5.28 -2.10 -5.75
CA GLU A 43 -5.38 -1.44 -4.46
C GLU A 43 -5.36 -2.42 -3.28
N ALA A 44 -6.15 -3.51 -3.35
CA ALA A 44 -6.17 -4.54 -2.33
C ALA A 44 -4.82 -5.26 -2.17
N VAL A 45 -4.12 -5.52 -3.28
CA VAL A 45 -2.78 -6.12 -3.27
C VAL A 45 -1.77 -5.20 -2.58
N LEU A 46 -1.77 -3.90 -2.93
CA LEU A 46 -0.87 -2.93 -2.30
C LEU A 46 -1.18 -2.79 -0.80
N ILE A 47 -2.46 -2.76 -0.40
CA ILE A 47 -2.86 -2.74 1.01
C ILE A 47 -2.29 -3.96 1.75
N SER A 48 -2.47 -5.16 1.20
CA SER A 48 -1.97 -6.39 1.81
C SER A 48 -0.44 -6.38 1.93
N LEU A 49 0.27 -5.96 0.88
CA LEU A 49 1.73 -5.82 0.88
C LEU A 49 2.22 -4.93 2.03
N PHE A 50 1.63 -3.74 2.19
CA PHE A 50 2.03 -2.81 3.26
C PHE A 50 1.57 -3.25 4.65
N ALA A 51 0.50 -4.02 4.75
CA ALA A 51 0.03 -4.60 6.01
C ALA A 51 0.80 -5.88 6.41
N GLY A 52 1.72 -6.38 5.57
CA GLY A 52 2.40 -7.66 5.78
C GLY A 52 1.48 -8.88 5.65
N GLY A 53 0.38 -8.71 4.91
CA GLY A 53 -0.57 -9.77 4.60
C GLY A 53 -0.16 -10.62 3.39
N ASN A 54 -1.00 -11.60 3.08
CA ASN A 54 -0.86 -12.44 1.89
C ASN A 54 -2.09 -12.24 1.00
N VAL A 55 -1.91 -12.37 -0.33
CA VAL A 55 -3.01 -12.34 -1.30
C VAL A 55 -2.87 -13.53 -2.23
N LEU A 56 -4.01 -14.15 -2.54
CA LEU A 56 -4.15 -15.10 -3.65
C LEU A 56 -4.95 -14.40 -4.75
N LEU A 57 -4.39 -14.33 -5.95
CA LEU A 57 -5.08 -13.82 -7.12
C LEU A 57 -5.55 -15.01 -7.96
N GLU A 58 -6.87 -15.16 -8.10
CA GLU A 58 -7.45 -16.09 -9.06
C GLU A 58 -8.09 -15.33 -10.22
N GLY A 59 -8.02 -15.93 -11.40
CA GLY A 59 -8.64 -15.43 -12.60
C GLY A 59 -8.72 -16.54 -13.63
N VAL A 60 -9.66 -16.44 -14.57
CA VAL A 60 -9.72 -17.37 -15.70
C VAL A 60 -8.68 -16.98 -16.75
N PRO A 61 -8.09 -17.96 -17.48
CA PRO A 61 -7.06 -17.67 -18.48
C PRO A 61 -7.56 -16.69 -19.55
N GLY A 62 -6.71 -15.72 -19.94
CA GLY A 62 -6.95 -14.83 -21.08
C GLY A 62 -7.60 -13.48 -20.77
N LEU A 63 -7.81 -13.12 -19.49
CA LEU A 63 -8.39 -11.83 -19.07
C LEU A 63 -7.35 -10.78 -18.63
N GLY A 64 -6.14 -10.83 -19.22
CA GLY A 64 -5.02 -9.96 -18.86
C GLY A 64 -5.42 -8.51 -18.56
#